data_AF-A0A3S0BFH6-F1
#
_entry.id   AF-A0A3S0BFH6-F1
#
_cell.length_a   1.000
_cell.length_b   1.000
_cell.length_c   1.000
_cell.angle_alpha   90.00
_cell.angle_beta   90.00
_cell.angle_gamma   90.00
#
_symmetry.space_group_name_H-M   'P 1'
#
loop_
_entity.id
_entity.type
_entity.pdbx_description
1 polymer ?
#
loop_
_entity_poly.entity_id
_entity_poly.type
_entity_poly.pdbx_seq_one_letter_code
_entity_poly.pdbx_strand_id
1 'polypeptide(L)'
;MNTATYKYKWMLLSAIFINMQYATAQDEQPVFSSQSMQQLFLNDIIEDLNNVSCKGDVGLEHLGKLLEFFALHKKDYTNLKMVFKLFSNRYKGVEYISAKKLSKFLENLYTHGPNCTHVAFGQGLLYDPNSFERFSQEVKTCLIKDFSEHFTDFKKNPESFIGNIANKITQQVEQEMELISMQQTVVRFLEITISKIIWSPYEQEKTWESMQHLCKQFVLLLEKNIINNIDELDDLLWSLIHRYCYFVDLTGSLLAPNFYERVLRDLKNEKLLISIVEEQDDLLKPKILFLKEKIITAQAKALSGSDKKV
;
A
#
# COMPACT_ATOMS: atom_id res chain seq x y z
N MET A 1 3.52 -8.97 -29.81
CA MET A 1 3.63 -8.09 -28.62
C MET A 1 4.63 -6.99 -28.94
N ASN A 2 4.28 -5.72 -28.68
CA ASN A 2 4.91 -4.55 -29.28
C ASN A 2 6.21 -4.14 -28.56
N THR A 3 7.36 -4.24 -29.23
CA THR A 3 8.71 -3.95 -28.71
C THR A 3 8.90 -2.48 -28.30
N ALA A 4 8.09 -1.56 -28.86
CA ALA A 4 8.11 -0.14 -28.53
C ALA A 4 7.67 0.15 -27.08
N THR A 5 6.74 -0.63 -26.51
CA THR A 5 6.22 -0.41 -25.14
C THR A 5 7.23 -0.82 -24.07
N TYR A 6 8.09 -1.79 -24.37
CA TYR A 6 9.21 -2.16 -23.49
C TYR A 6 10.25 -1.04 -23.42
N LYS A 7 10.61 -0.45 -24.58
CA LYS A 7 11.63 0.60 -24.65
C LYS A 7 11.30 1.84 -23.81
N TYR A 8 10.03 2.24 -23.76
CA TYR A 8 9.56 3.36 -22.93
C TYR A 8 9.60 3.07 -21.42
N LYS A 9 9.26 1.85 -20.99
CA LYS A 9 9.39 1.42 -19.59
C LYS A 9 10.85 1.40 -19.14
N TRP A 10 11.75 0.95 -20.01
CA TRP A 10 13.19 0.93 -19.76
C TRP A 10 13.80 2.33 -19.69
N MET A 11 13.34 3.27 -20.53
CA MET A 11 13.74 4.68 -20.43
C MET A 11 13.26 5.33 -19.13
N LEU A 12 12.06 4.97 -18.64
CA LEU A 12 11.55 5.49 -17.38
C LEU A 12 12.32 4.92 -16.18
N LEU A 13 12.62 3.62 -16.20
CA LEU A 13 13.47 2.96 -15.20
C LEU A 13 14.88 3.55 -15.23
N SER A 14 15.52 3.64 -16.40
CA SER A 14 16.83 4.25 -16.50
C SER A 14 16.80 5.72 -16.08
N ALA A 15 15.76 6.50 -16.41
CA ALA A 15 15.65 7.91 -15.99
C ALA A 15 15.43 8.05 -14.47
N ILE A 16 14.58 7.22 -13.86
CA ILE A 16 14.38 7.18 -12.40
C ILE A 16 15.70 6.80 -11.72
N PHE A 17 16.42 5.80 -12.22
CA PHE A 17 17.68 5.33 -11.66
C PHE A 17 18.84 6.29 -11.94
N ILE A 18 18.88 6.95 -13.10
CA ILE A 18 19.83 8.03 -13.41
C ILE A 18 19.56 9.21 -12.48
N ASN A 19 18.30 9.59 -12.25
CA ASN A 19 17.95 10.62 -11.26
C ASN A 19 18.31 10.21 -9.83
N MET A 20 18.19 8.92 -9.47
CA MET A 20 18.70 8.41 -8.20
C MET A 20 20.23 8.54 -8.11
N GLN A 21 20.97 8.19 -9.18
CA GLN A 21 22.44 8.31 -9.27
C GLN A 21 22.92 9.78 -9.23
N TYR A 22 22.23 10.69 -9.92
CA TYR A 22 22.54 12.12 -9.90
C TYR A 22 22.25 12.74 -8.53
N ALA A 23 21.16 12.35 -7.86
CA ALA A 23 20.86 12.86 -6.53
C ALA A 23 21.87 12.38 -5.47
N THR A 24 22.46 11.18 -5.62
CA THR A 24 23.58 10.73 -4.77
C THR A 24 24.92 11.40 -5.08
N ALA A 25 25.03 12.10 -6.22
CA ALA A 25 26.23 12.84 -6.61
C ALA A 25 26.20 14.31 -6.18
N GLN A 26 25.03 14.84 -5.77
CA GLN A 26 24.87 16.23 -5.32
C GLN A 26 24.94 16.42 -3.79
N ASP A 27 24.86 15.34 -2.99
CA ASP A 27 25.18 15.41 -1.56
C ASP A 27 26.71 15.41 -1.40
N GLU A 28 27.29 16.60 -1.20
CA GLU A 28 28.73 16.86 -1.05
C GLU A 28 29.32 16.30 0.26
N GLN A 29 29.38 14.98 0.41
CA GLN A 29 30.25 14.31 1.38
C GLN A 29 31.03 13.18 0.70
N PRO A 30 32.37 13.12 0.86
CA PRO A 30 33.19 12.14 0.18
C PRO A 30 33.07 10.79 0.89
N VAL A 31 32.12 9.95 0.46
CA VAL A 31 32.04 8.54 0.86
C VAL A 31 32.16 7.67 -0.40
N PHE A 32 33.38 7.52 -0.90
CA PHE A 32 33.71 6.68 -2.05
C PHE A 32 33.38 5.18 -1.84
N SER A 33 33.03 4.75 -0.62
CA SER A 33 32.66 3.36 -0.30
C SER A 33 31.15 3.08 -0.30
N SER A 34 30.28 4.10 -0.21
CA SER A 34 28.82 3.90 -0.17
C SER A 34 28.20 3.90 -1.58
N GLN A 35 28.73 4.71 -2.50
CA GLN A 35 28.23 4.81 -3.88
C GLN A 35 28.41 3.50 -4.67
N SER A 36 29.49 2.75 -4.45
CA SER A 36 29.73 1.46 -5.13
C SER A 36 28.76 0.37 -4.66
N MET A 37 28.47 0.30 -3.36
CA MET A 37 27.47 -0.63 -2.81
C MET A 37 26.05 -0.29 -3.24
N GLN A 38 25.70 1.00 -3.30
CA GLN A 38 24.40 1.43 -3.81
C GLN A 38 24.24 1.11 -5.30
N GLN A 39 25.28 1.30 -6.12
CA GLN A 39 25.25 0.92 -7.53
C GLN A 39 25.14 -0.59 -7.73
N LEU A 40 25.88 -1.39 -6.98
CA LEU A 40 25.77 -2.86 -7.00
C LEU A 40 24.34 -3.30 -6.64
N PHE A 41 23.78 -2.74 -5.57
CA PHE A 41 22.41 -3.02 -5.14
C PHE A 41 21.35 -2.65 -6.20
N LEU A 42 21.49 -1.49 -6.84
CA LEU A 42 20.59 -1.06 -7.92
C LEU A 42 20.74 -1.94 -9.16
N ASN A 43 21.96 -2.39 -9.47
CA ASN A 43 22.22 -3.31 -10.57
C ASN A 43 21.60 -4.70 -10.32
N ASP A 44 21.67 -5.21 -9.09
CA ASP A 44 21.01 -6.46 -8.70
C ASP A 44 19.48 -6.36 -8.90
N ILE A 45 18.87 -5.25 -8.45
CA ILE A 45 17.44 -5.00 -8.68
C ILE A 45 17.16 -4.95 -10.18
N ILE A 46 17.98 -4.27 -10.97
CA ILE A 46 17.79 -4.15 -12.41
C ILE A 46 17.91 -5.52 -13.09
N GLU A 47 18.89 -6.34 -12.73
CA GLU A 47 19.10 -7.68 -13.26
C GLU A 47 17.91 -8.60 -12.94
N ASP A 48 17.44 -8.57 -11.69
CA ASP A 48 16.25 -9.32 -11.28
C ASP A 48 14.97 -8.77 -11.91
N LEU A 49 14.89 -7.46 -12.14
CA LEU A 49 13.79 -6.86 -12.89
C LEU A 49 13.84 -7.23 -14.38
N ASN A 50 15.04 -7.41 -14.96
CA ASN A 50 15.26 -7.84 -16.35
C ASN A 50 14.90 -9.30 -16.58
N ASN A 51 15.04 -10.16 -15.57
CA ASN A 51 14.69 -11.56 -15.67
C ASN A 51 13.16 -11.75 -15.74
N VAL A 52 12.64 -11.81 -16.97
CA VAL A 52 11.22 -12.01 -17.31
C VAL A 52 10.65 -13.31 -16.72
N SER A 53 11.51 -14.25 -16.33
CA SER A 53 11.12 -15.56 -15.79
C SER A 53 10.84 -15.59 -14.29
N CYS A 54 10.71 -14.44 -13.60
CA CYS A 54 10.30 -14.40 -12.18
C CYS A 54 8.87 -14.97 -12.00
N LYS A 55 8.74 -16.29 -12.09
CA LYS A 55 7.63 -17.11 -11.66
C LYS A 55 7.67 -17.15 -10.13
N GLY A 56 7.32 -16.04 -9.49
CA GLY A 56 7.32 -15.99 -8.04
C GLY A 56 7.37 -14.58 -7.46
N ASP A 57 7.64 -14.58 -6.17
CA ASP A 57 7.35 -13.51 -5.22
C ASP A 57 8.60 -12.71 -4.79
N VAL A 58 9.72 -12.84 -5.51
CA VAL A 58 11.02 -12.16 -5.25
C VAL A 58 10.92 -10.63 -5.28
N GLY A 59 9.99 -10.07 -6.06
CA GLY A 59 9.90 -8.62 -6.25
C GLY A 59 9.57 -7.81 -4.98
N LEU A 60 8.94 -8.40 -3.96
CA LEU A 60 8.52 -7.68 -2.75
C LEU A 60 9.72 -7.33 -1.87
N GLU A 61 10.76 -8.17 -1.89
CA GLU A 61 11.99 -7.92 -1.13
C GLU A 61 12.76 -6.73 -1.73
N HIS A 62 12.82 -6.65 -3.06
CA HIS A 62 13.41 -5.48 -3.75
C HIS A 62 12.61 -4.21 -3.51
N LEU A 63 11.28 -4.30 -3.55
CA LEU A 63 10.45 -3.15 -3.24
C LEU A 63 10.67 -2.67 -1.80
N GLY A 64 10.73 -3.58 -0.82
CA GLY A 64 11.03 -3.23 0.57
C GLY A 64 12.38 -2.51 0.73
N LYS A 65 13.44 -3.03 0.10
CA LYS A 65 14.76 -2.36 0.15
C LYS A 65 14.75 -0.99 -0.57
N LEU A 66 13.97 -0.82 -1.64
CA LEU A 66 13.77 0.48 -2.29
C LEU A 66 13.04 1.47 -1.37
N LEU A 67 12.07 1.00 -0.58
CA LEU A 67 11.39 1.83 0.42
C LEU A 67 12.36 2.29 1.51
N GLU A 68 13.20 1.40 2.03
CA GLU A 68 14.26 1.74 2.98
C GLU A 68 15.20 2.81 2.40
N PHE A 69 15.64 2.63 1.15
CA PHE A 69 16.50 3.59 0.46
C PHE A 69 15.82 4.96 0.31
N PHE A 70 14.55 5.00 -0.08
CA PHE A 70 13.80 6.25 -0.22
C PHE A 70 13.58 6.96 1.12
N ALA A 71 13.30 6.19 2.18
CA ALA A 71 13.18 6.73 3.54
C ALA A 71 14.49 7.37 4.02
N LEU A 72 15.63 6.75 3.73
CA LEU A 72 16.96 7.27 4.10
C LEU A 72 17.32 8.57 3.36
N HIS A 73 16.93 8.70 2.09
CA HIS A 73 17.33 9.83 1.23
C HIS A 73 16.21 10.87 1.02
N LYS A 74 15.14 10.81 1.83
CA LYS A 74 14.00 11.75 1.78
C LYS A 74 13.49 12.04 0.37
N LYS A 75 13.33 10.99 -0.44
CA LYS A 75 12.84 11.13 -1.82
C LYS A 75 11.36 11.53 -1.85
N ASP A 76 10.97 12.23 -2.91
CA ASP A 76 9.61 12.74 -3.09
C ASP A 76 8.56 11.64 -3.37
N TYR A 77 7.29 12.02 -3.21
CA TYR A 77 6.11 11.18 -3.48
C TYR A 77 6.06 10.68 -4.91
N THR A 78 6.55 11.48 -5.84
CA THR A 78 6.54 11.19 -7.28
C THR A 78 7.38 9.96 -7.58
N ASN A 79 8.58 9.84 -7.01
CA ASN A 79 9.43 8.66 -7.17
C ASN A 79 8.79 7.42 -6.56
N LEU A 80 8.24 7.54 -5.34
CA LEU A 80 7.57 6.43 -4.66
C LEU A 80 6.37 5.90 -5.47
N LYS A 81 5.52 6.82 -5.96
CA LYS A 81 4.38 6.52 -6.82
C LYS A 81 4.81 5.82 -8.11
N MET A 82 5.88 6.28 -8.76
CA MET A 82 6.40 5.62 -9.97
C MET A 82 6.87 4.19 -9.69
N VAL A 83 7.55 3.96 -8.57
CA VAL A 83 7.99 2.63 -8.15
C VAL A 83 6.78 1.73 -7.89
N PHE A 84 5.78 2.16 -7.10
CA PHE A 84 4.57 1.36 -6.90
C PHE A 84 3.82 1.08 -8.20
N LYS A 85 3.74 2.04 -9.12
CA LYS A 85 3.10 1.84 -10.44
C LYS A 85 3.87 0.82 -11.30
N LEU A 86 5.20 0.86 -11.26
CA LEU A 86 6.04 -0.12 -11.94
C LEU A 86 5.80 -1.52 -11.39
N PHE A 87 5.92 -1.69 -10.07
CA PHE A 87 5.73 -2.97 -9.40
C PHE A 87 4.31 -3.48 -9.57
N SER A 88 3.28 -2.62 -9.50
CA SER A 88 1.89 -2.97 -9.83
C SER A 88 1.78 -3.62 -11.21
N ASN A 89 2.40 -3.02 -12.22
CA ASN A 89 2.34 -3.57 -13.58
C ASN A 89 3.10 -4.88 -13.72
N ARG A 90 4.16 -5.10 -12.94
CA ARG A 90 4.88 -6.37 -12.89
C ARG A 90 4.03 -7.45 -12.22
N TYR A 91 3.47 -7.13 -11.05
CA TYR A 91 2.68 -8.06 -10.24
C TYR A 91 1.36 -8.50 -10.87
N LYS A 92 0.82 -7.74 -11.82
CA LYS A 92 -0.27 -8.22 -12.69
C LYS A 92 0.06 -9.54 -13.40
N GLY A 93 1.32 -9.70 -13.83
CA GLY A 93 1.81 -10.90 -14.53
C GLY A 93 2.34 -12.01 -13.61
N VAL A 94 2.42 -11.76 -12.30
CA VAL A 94 2.86 -12.78 -11.34
C VAL A 94 1.74 -13.79 -11.11
N GLU A 95 2.10 -15.06 -11.00
CA GLU A 95 1.14 -16.16 -10.77
C GLU A 95 0.65 -16.17 -9.32
N TYR A 96 1.57 -16.03 -8.37
CA TYR A 96 1.26 -16.08 -6.95
C TYR A 96 2.23 -15.26 -6.09
N ILE A 97 1.76 -14.93 -4.89
CA ILE A 97 2.54 -14.28 -3.83
C ILE A 97 2.34 -15.08 -2.54
N SER A 98 3.42 -15.44 -1.84
CA SER A 98 3.27 -16.02 -0.51
C SER A 98 2.70 -14.99 0.46
N ALA A 99 1.67 -15.37 1.23
CA ALA A 99 1.10 -14.53 2.28
C ALA A 99 2.16 -14.01 3.27
N LYS A 100 3.17 -14.84 3.58
CA LYS A 100 4.29 -14.49 4.46
C LYS A 100 5.15 -13.37 3.88
N LYS A 101 5.41 -13.38 2.57
CA LYS A 101 6.20 -12.33 1.91
C LYS A 101 5.45 -11.02 1.83
N LEU A 102 4.14 -11.06 1.54
CA LEU A 102 3.31 -9.86 1.60
C LEU A 102 3.30 -9.28 3.01
N SER A 103 3.12 -10.12 4.02
CA SER A 103 3.14 -9.68 5.42
C SER A 103 4.46 -9.01 5.78
N LYS A 104 5.62 -9.62 5.48
CA LYS A 104 6.93 -9.00 5.70
C LYS A 104 7.11 -7.67 4.94
N PHE A 105 6.59 -7.60 3.71
CA PHE A 105 6.59 -6.36 2.95
C PHE A 105 5.75 -5.27 3.61
N LEU A 106 4.57 -5.60 4.13
CA LEU A 106 3.73 -4.66 4.87
C LEU A 106 4.43 -4.15 6.12
N GLU A 107 5.18 -4.99 6.84
CA GLU A 107 6.02 -4.55 7.97
C GLU A 107 7.02 -3.48 7.57
N ASN A 108 7.71 -3.71 6.45
CA ASN A 108 8.63 -2.73 5.89
C ASN A 108 7.89 -1.44 5.49
N LEU A 109 6.73 -1.58 4.83
CA LEU A 109 5.94 -0.46 4.37
C LEU A 109 5.45 0.43 5.53
N TYR A 110 4.89 -0.11 6.61
CA TYR A 110 4.46 0.73 7.73
C TYR A 110 5.61 1.23 8.62
N THR A 111 6.79 0.62 8.51
CA THR A 111 7.99 1.06 9.23
C THR A 111 8.70 2.21 8.50
N HIS A 112 8.85 2.11 7.18
CA HIS A 112 9.63 3.05 6.37
C HIS A 112 8.76 4.01 5.55
N GLY A 113 7.54 3.58 5.17
CA GLY A 113 6.57 4.38 4.42
C GLY A 113 6.31 5.76 5.01
N PRO A 114 6.08 5.91 6.33
CA PRO A 114 5.84 7.23 6.93
C PRO A 114 6.99 8.22 6.71
N ASN A 115 8.22 7.71 6.61
CA ASN A 115 9.39 8.54 6.35
C ASN A 115 9.51 8.95 4.88
N CYS A 116 8.96 8.15 3.97
CA CYS A 116 8.79 8.52 2.57
C CYS A 116 7.59 9.46 2.35
N THR A 117 6.70 9.55 3.33
CA THR A 117 5.47 10.35 3.26
C THR A 117 5.43 11.52 4.23
N HIS A 118 6.58 12.02 4.67
CA HIS A 118 6.69 13.21 5.55
C HIS A 118 6.08 14.43 4.86
N VAL A 119 4.76 14.59 4.96
CA VAL A 119 4.14 15.91 4.87
C VAL A 119 3.89 16.36 6.30
N ALA A 120 4.34 17.57 6.59
CA ALA A 120 4.21 18.29 7.84
C ALA A 120 2.75 18.68 8.18
N PHE A 121 1.77 17.86 7.81
CA PHE A 121 0.39 18.01 8.26
C PHE A 121 0.14 17.05 9.42
N GLY A 122 -0.42 17.62 10.48
CA GLY A 122 -0.52 17.02 11.80
C GLY A 122 -1.06 15.59 11.76
N GLN A 123 -0.44 14.76 12.61
CA GLN A 123 -0.98 13.50 13.10
C GLN A 123 -2.49 13.64 13.37
N GLY A 124 -3.33 13.07 12.51
CA GLY A 124 -4.78 13.13 12.69
C GLY A 124 -5.59 12.86 11.43
N LEU A 125 -5.35 11.73 10.76
CA LEU A 125 -6.15 11.26 9.61
C LEU A 125 -6.88 9.95 9.94
N LEU A 126 -7.49 9.88 11.12
CA LEU A 126 -8.67 9.03 11.27
C LEU A 126 -9.84 9.91 10.85
N TYR A 127 -10.42 9.62 9.68
CA TYR A 127 -11.68 10.15 9.17
C TYR A 127 -12.03 11.52 9.76
N ASP A 128 -11.41 12.60 9.27
CA ASP A 128 -11.73 13.93 9.77
C ASP A 128 -12.92 14.49 8.96
N PRO A 129 -14.17 14.43 9.46
CA PRO A 129 -15.28 15.14 8.85
C PRO A 129 -15.01 16.66 8.77
N ASN A 130 -14.00 17.15 9.48
CA ASN A 130 -13.56 18.54 9.48
C ASN A 130 -12.34 18.78 8.55
N SER A 131 -12.00 17.87 7.62
CA SER A 131 -10.84 18.03 6.73
C SER A 131 -10.91 19.33 5.94
N PHE A 132 -12.09 19.67 5.43
CA PHE A 132 -12.37 20.94 4.78
C PHE A 132 -12.25 22.14 5.75
N GLU A 133 -12.69 21.98 7.00
CA GLU A 133 -12.53 23.03 8.02
C GLU A 133 -11.06 23.24 8.37
N ARG A 134 -10.25 22.19 8.52
CA ARG A 134 -8.80 22.30 8.75
C ARG A 134 -8.12 22.98 7.58
N PHE A 135 -8.38 22.53 6.35
CA PHE A 135 -7.87 23.20 5.15
C PHE A 135 -8.29 24.68 5.12
N SER A 136 -9.55 24.98 5.42
CA SER A 136 -10.04 26.37 5.52
C SER A 136 -9.30 27.17 6.60
N GLN A 137 -9.02 26.58 7.76
CA GLN A 137 -8.24 27.22 8.83
C GLN A 137 -6.78 27.42 8.44
N GLU A 138 -6.18 26.49 7.72
CA GLU A 138 -4.80 26.61 7.23
C GLU A 138 -4.69 27.69 6.16
N VAL A 139 -5.62 27.74 5.21
CA VAL A 139 -5.71 28.82 4.22
C VAL A 139 -5.88 30.17 4.93
N LYS A 140 -6.78 30.26 5.91
CA LYS A 140 -6.95 31.48 6.73
C LYS A 140 -5.68 31.86 7.46
N THR A 141 -4.99 30.90 8.07
CA THR A 141 -3.75 31.13 8.80
C THR A 141 -2.64 31.60 7.87
N CYS A 142 -2.50 30.99 6.69
CA CYS A 142 -1.57 31.40 5.64
C CYS A 142 -1.86 32.84 5.18
N LEU A 143 -3.13 33.16 4.88
CA LEU A 143 -3.57 34.49 4.48
C LEU A 143 -3.24 35.53 5.56
N ILE A 144 -3.61 35.28 6.81
CA ILE A 144 -3.39 36.20 7.93
C ILE A 144 -1.89 36.42 8.17
N LYS A 145 -1.10 35.34 8.14
CA LYS A 145 0.35 35.39 8.32
C LYS A 145 1.02 36.20 7.22
N ASP A 146 0.80 35.83 5.96
CA ASP A 146 1.41 36.50 4.81
C ASP A 146 0.97 37.97 4.73
N PHE A 147 -0.29 38.26 5.03
CA PHE A 147 -0.78 39.64 5.06
C PHE A 147 -0.14 40.45 6.19
N SER A 148 0.08 39.86 7.36
CA SER A 148 0.73 40.54 8.48
C SER A 148 2.23 40.79 8.21
N GLU A 149 2.92 39.82 7.60
CA GLU A 149 4.35 39.88 7.32
C GLU A 149 4.70 40.74 6.10
N HIS A 150 3.84 40.76 5.09
CA HIS A 150 4.09 41.41 3.79
C HIS A 150 3.08 42.50 3.43
N PHE A 151 2.44 43.13 4.43
CA PHE A 151 1.45 44.20 4.22
C PHE A 151 2.00 45.38 3.40
N THR A 152 3.28 45.70 3.56
CA THR A 152 3.94 46.78 2.79
C THR A 152 4.01 46.46 1.30
N ASP A 153 4.14 45.17 0.95
CA ASP A 153 4.21 44.73 -0.44
C ASP A 153 2.81 44.76 -1.06
N PHE A 154 1.79 44.38 -0.29
CA PHE A 154 0.39 44.57 -0.67
C PHE A 154 0.07 46.05 -0.98
N LYS A 155 0.52 46.99 -0.15
CA LYS A 155 0.32 48.43 -0.39
C LYS A 155 0.97 48.93 -1.69
N LYS A 156 2.12 48.37 -2.06
CA LYS A 156 2.88 48.79 -3.26
C LYS A 156 2.32 48.16 -4.53
N ASN A 157 1.99 46.88 -4.49
CA ASN A 157 1.48 46.13 -5.63
C ASN A 157 0.50 45.03 -5.16
N PRO A 158 -0.80 45.37 -5.01
CA PRO A 158 -1.82 44.43 -4.53
C PRO A 158 -1.94 43.17 -5.40
N GLU A 159 -1.87 43.32 -6.73
CA GLU A 159 -2.00 42.20 -7.66
C GLU A 159 -0.87 41.19 -7.49
N SER A 160 0.38 41.66 -7.39
CA SER A 160 1.53 40.77 -7.19
C SER A 160 1.47 40.07 -5.83
N PHE A 161 1.02 40.75 -4.78
CA PHE A 161 0.86 40.15 -3.45
C PHE A 161 -0.20 39.04 -3.47
N ILE A 162 -1.38 39.30 -4.04
CA ILE A 162 -2.46 38.31 -4.15
C ILE A 162 -2.02 37.13 -5.03
N GLY A 163 -1.31 37.41 -6.13
CA GLY A 163 -0.73 36.36 -6.99
C GLY A 163 0.23 35.45 -6.24
N ASN A 164 1.08 36.00 -5.37
CA ASN A 164 2.02 35.20 -4.56
C ASN A 164 1.32 34.28 -3.56
N ILE A 165 0.27 34.77 -2.87
CA ILE A 165 -0.53 33.94 -1.96
C ILE A 165 -1.27 32.85 -2.74
N ALA A 166 -1.92 33.22 -3.85
CA ALA A 166 -2.63 32.26 -4.69
C ALA A 166 -1.68 31.14 -5.17
N ASN A 167 -0.45 31.48 -5.55
CA ASN A 167 0.57 30.50 -5.91
C ASN A 167 0.97 29.61 -4.73
N LYS A 168 1.14 30.14 -3.52
CA LYS A 168 1.44 29.35 -2.32
C LYS A 168 0.33 28.36 -1.99
N ILE A 169 -0.93 28.81 -2.00
CA ILE A 169 -2.11 27.95 -1.77
C ILE A 169 -2.18 26.87 -2.86
N THR A 170 -1.96 27.25 -4.13
CA THR A 170 -1.98 26.30 -5.25
C THR A 170 -0.91 25.23 -5.09
N GLN A 171 0.32 25.61 -4.74
CA GLN A 171 1.41 24.66 -4.49
C GLN A 171 1.09 23.70 -3.33
N GLN A 172 0.41 24.17 -2.28
CA GLN A 172 -0.01 23.31 -1.18
C GLN A 172 -1.07 22.29 -1.62
N VAL A 173 -2.08 22.74 -2.37
CA VAL A 173 -3.11 21.85 -2.93
C VAL A 173 -2.51 20.82 -3.88
N GLU A 174 -1.55 21.23 -4.73
CA GLU A 174 -0.86 20.32 -5.64
C GLU A 174 -0.11 19.22 -4.87
N GLN A 175 0.61 19.56 -3.80
CA GLN A 175 1.30 18.57 -2.96
C GLN A 175 0.34 17.58 -2.29
N GLU A 176 -0.81 18.05 -1.80
CA GLU A 176 -1.83 17.20 -1.21
C GLU A 176 -2.45 16.25 -2.24
N MET A 177 -2.77 16.75 -3.44
CA MET A 177 -3.26 15.90 -4.53
C MET A 177 -2.22 14.84 -4.95
N GLU A 178 -0.93 15.19 -4.96
CA GLU A 178 0.13 14.22 -5.24
C GLU A 178 0.22 13.13 -4.18
N LEU A 179 0.09 13.49 -2.89
CA LEU A 179 0.04 12.55 -1.78
C LEU A 179 -1.14 11.59 -1.94
N ILE A 180 -2.36 12.11 -2.11
CA ILE A 180 -3.57 11.30 -2.29
C ILE A 180 -3.40 10.35 -3.48
N SER A 181 -2.87 10.87 -4.58
CA SER A 181 -2.63 10.06 -5.78
C SER A 181 -1.57 8.96 -5.55
N MET A 182 -0.58 9.20 -4.70
CA MET A 182 0.40 8.20 -4.27
C MET A 182 -0.26 7.13 -3.39
N GLN A 183 -1.05 7.52 -2.38
CA GLN A 183 -1.79 6.60 -1.51
C GLN A 183 -2.73 5.69 -2.31
N GLN A 184 -3.51 6.24 -3.25
CA GLN A 184 -4.33 5.46 -4.17
C GLN A 184 -3.52 4.47 -5.01
N THR A 185 -2.30 4.85 -5.40
CA THR A 185 -1.38 3.95 -6.13
C THR A 185 -0.91 2.80 -5.24
N VAL A 186 -0.67 3.05 -3.95
CA VAL A 186 -0.34 2.03 -2.95
C VAL A 186 -1.52 1.08 -2.73
N VAL A 187 -2.74 1.60 -2.52
CA VAL A 187 -3.96 0.78 -2.36
C VAL A 187 -4.12 -0.14 -3.55
N ARG A 188 -4.05 0.40 -4.77
CA ARG A 188 -4.16 -0.41 -6.00
C ARG A 188 -3.06 -1.46 -6.14
N PHE A 189 -1.84 -1.15 -5.71
CA PHE A 189 -0.76 -2.13 -5.66
C PHE A 189 -1.10 -3.26 -4.68
N LEU A 190 -1.60 -2.92 -3.50
CA LEU A 190 -1.99 -3.88 -2.47
C LEU A 190 -3.14 -4.77 -2.95
N GLU A 191 -4.18 -4.24 -3.57
CA GLU A 191 -5.26 -5.05 -4.18
C GLU A 191 -4.72 -6.06 -5.21
N ILE A 192 -3.81 -5.62 -6.09
CA ILE A 192 -3.17 -6.51 -7.08
C ILE A 192 -2.41 -7.62 -6.35
N THR A 193 -1.62 -7.29 -5.34
CA THR A 193 -0.85 -8.30 -4.60
C THR A 193 -1.75 -9.25 -3.79
N ILE A 194 -2.81 -8.72 -3.16
CA ILE A 194 -3.82 -9.50 -2.45
C ILE A 194 -4.46 -10.52 -3.39
N SER A 195 -4.85 -10.11 -4.60
CA SER A 195 -5.48 -11.00 -5.59
C SER A 195 -4.61 -12.22 -5.97
N LYS A 196 -3.31 -12.17 -5.67
CA LYS A 196 -2.31 -13.20 -5.98
C LYS A 196 -1.85 -13.99 -4.74
N ILE A 197 -2.32 -13.67 -3.54
CA ILE A 197 -1.87 -14.37 -2.33
C ILE A 197 -2.19 -15.87 -2.42
N ILE A 198 -1.25 -16.71 -2.02
CA ILE A 198 -1.47 -18.13 -1.78
C ILE A 198 -1.07 -18.47 -0.34
N TRP A 199 -1.89 -19.29 0.30
CA TRP A 199 -1.59 -19.96 1.56
C TRP A 199 -1.27 -21.44 1.31
N SER A 200 -0.44 -22.02 2.18
CA SER A 200 -0.12 -23.44 2.12
C SER A 200 -1.22 -24.26 2.80
N PRO A 201 -1.89 -25.22 2.12
CA PRO A 201 -2.88 -26.10 2.76
C PRO A 201 -2.24 -27.11 3.71
N TYR A 202 -0.91 -27.22 3.74
CA TYR A 202 -0.18 -28.05 4.69
C TYR A 202 0.03 -27.35 6.03
N GLU A 203 -0.14 -26.03 6.09
CA GLU A 203 0.00 -25.21 7.31
C GLU A 203 -1.35 -24.62 7.73
N GLN A 204 -2.38 -25.46 7.77
CA GLN A 204 -3.81 -25.08 7.87
C GLN A 204 -4.09 -24.06 8.97
N GLU A 205 -3.59 -24.32 10.18
CA GLU A 205 -3.77 -23.43 11.34
C GLU A 205 -3.14 -22.05 11.12
N LYS A 206 -1.94 -22.01 10.51
CA LYS A 206 -1.23 -20.77 10.24
C LYS A 206 -1.90 -19.94 9.15
N THR A 207 -2.69 -20.55 8.27
CA THR A 207 -3.37 -19.81 7.19
C THR A 207 -4.38 -18.80 7.75
N TRP A 208 -5.14 -19.19 8.78
CA TRP A 208 -6.10 -18.32 9.44
C TRP A 208 -5.42 -17.23 10.26
N GLU A 209 -4.36 -17.58 11.00
CA GLU A 209 -3.54 -16.62 11.73
C GLU A 209 -2.89 -15.60 10.79
N SER A 210 -2.38 -16.05 9.64
CA SER A 210 -1.83 -15.20 8.59
C SER A 210 -2.87 -14.24 8.02
N MET A 211 -4.09 -14.72 7.77
CA MET A 211 -5.22 -13.88 7.35
C MET A 211 -5.51 -12.77 8.37
N GLN A 212 -5.68 -13.14 9.64
CA GLN A 212 -5.92 -12.17 10.72
C GLN A 212 -4.77 -11.18 10.90
N HIS A 213 -3.53 -11.64 10.72
CA HIS A 213 -2.35 -10.80 10.81
C HIS A 213 -2.29 -9.79 9.65
N LEU A 214 -2.63 -10.18 8.42
CA LEU A 214 -2.74 -9.24 7.31
C LEU A 214 -3.80 -8.15 7.58
N CYS A 215 -4.95 -8.51 8.18
CA CYS A 215 -5.94 -7.52 8.61
C CYS A 215 -5.34 -6.50 9.60
N LYS A 216 -4.56 -6.95 10.59
CA LYS A 216 -3.84 -6.06 11.53
C LYS A 216 -2.96 -5.09 10.77
N GLN A 217 -2.19 -5.60 9.82
CA GLN A 217 -1.23 -4.79 9.08
C GLN A 217 -1.92 -3.74 8.20
N PHE A 218 -3.10 -4.02 7.63
CA PHE A 218 -3.86 -2.99 6.92
C PHE A 218 -4.38 -1.89 7.82
N VAL A 219 -4.84 -2.22 9.04
CA VAL A 219 -5.17 -1.20 10.05
C VAL A 219 -3.96 -0.34 10.37
N LEU A 220 -2.77 -0.94 10.51
CA LEU A 220 -1.52 -0.19 10.71
C LEU A 220 -1.21 0.74 9.52
N LEU A 221 -1.55 0.39 8.28
CA LEU A 221 -1.36 1.30 7.14
C LEU A 221 -2.22 2.56 7.30
N LEU A 222 -3.46 2.42 7.78
CA LEU A 222 -4.34 3.55 8.05
C LEU A 222 -3.80 4.40 9.20
N GLU A 223 -3.44 3.77 10.32
CA GLU A 223 -2.87 4.47 11.49
C GLU A 223 -1.57 5.22 11.17
N LYS A 224 -0.84 4.77 10.16
CA LYS A 224 0.41 5.39 9.68
C LYS A 224 0.20 6.34 8.49
N ASN A 225 -1.03 6.65 8.10
CA ASN A 225 -1.40 7.52 6.98
C ASN A 225 -0.79 7.10 5.63
N ILE A 226 -0.54 5.80 5.45
CA ILE A 226 -0.05 5.23 4.19
C ILE A 226 -1.22 5.02 3.22
N ILE A 227 -2.39 4.72 3.77
CA ILE A 227 -3.68 4.81 3.09
C ILE A 227 -4.47 5.97 3.70
N ASN A 228 -5.39 6.53 2.94
CA ASN A 228 -6.00 7.82 3.20
C ASN A 228 -7.18 7.76 4.17
N ASN A 229 -8.04 6.74 4.02
CA ASN A 229 -9.32 6.71 4.73
C ASN A 229 -9.80 5.29 5.02
N ILE A 230 -10.92 5.21 5.74
CA ILE A 230 -11.54 3.96 6.16
C ILE A 230 -12.13 3.17 4.99
N ASP A 231 -12.55 3.84 3.91
CA ASP A 231 -13.11 3.20 2.72
C ASP A 231 -12.02 2.40 1.98
N GLU A 232 -10.82 2.98 1.85
CA GLU A 232 -9.65 2.28 1.30
C GLU A 232 -9.24 1.07 2.17
N LEU A 233 -9.36 1.19 3.50
CA LEU A 233 -9.16 0.05 4.40
C LEU A 233 -10.23 -1.03 4.15
N ASP A 234 -11.49 -0.63 3.97
CA ASP A 234 -12.60 -1.53 3.71
C ASP A 234 -12.39 -2.35 2.43
N ASP A 235 -11.99 -1.68 1.35
CA ASP A 235 -11.70 -2.30 0.05
C ASP A 235 -10.58 -3.34 0.16
N LEU A 236 -9.52 -3.06 0.92
CA LEU A 236 -8.42 -3.99 1.18
C LEU A 236 -8.88 -5.20 2.01
N LEU A 237 -9.71 -4.98 3.03
CA LEU A 237 -10.28 -6.06 3.84
C LEU A 237 -11.19 -6.97 2.99
N TRP A 238 -12.07 -6.40 2.18
CA TRP A 238 -12.92 -7.16 1.24
C TRP A 238 -12.09 -7.97 0.25
N SER A 239 -11.08 -7.34 -0.37
CA SER A 239 -10.16 -8.01 -1.29
C SER A 239 -9.50 -9.23 -0.63
N LEU A 240 -9.06 -9.08 0.62
CA LEU A 240 -8.41 -10.14 1.37
C LEU A 240 -9.38 -11.27 1.76
N ILE A 241 -10.60 -10.93 2.19
CA ILE A 241 -11.66 -11.90 2.51
C ILE A 241 -12.00 -12.74 1.29
N HIS A 242 -12.25 -12.09 0.14
CA HIS A 242 -12.57 -12.78 -1.10
C HIS A 242 -11.44 -13.72 -1.51
N ARG A 243 -10.19 -13.27 -1.39
CA ARG A 243 -9.04 -14.11 -1.70
C ARG A 243 -8.91 -15.31 -0.74
N TYR A 244 -9.15 -15.11 0.56
CA TYR A 244 -9.09 -16.19 1.53
C TYR A 244 -10.21 -17.22 1.31
N CYS A 245 -11.44 -16.76 1.03
CA CYS A 245 -12.54 -17.62 0.64
C CYS A 245 -12.21 -18.42 -0.62
N TYR A 246 -11.57 -17.82 -1.63
CA TYR A 246 -11.09 -18.53 -2.81
C TYR A 246 -10.09 -19.65 -2.46
N PHE A 247 -9.14 -19.38 -1.55
CA PHE A 247 -8.21 -20.40 -1.06
C PHE A 247 -8.93 -21.57 -0.37
N VAL A 248 -9.89 -21.28 0.51
CA VAL A 248 -10.69 -22.31 1.20
C VAL A 248 -11.55 -23.10 0.22
N ASP A 249 -12.16 -22.44 -0.78
CA ASP A 249 -12.94 -23.13 -1.81
C ASP A 249 -12.07 -24.07 -2.65
N LEU A 250 -10.82 -23.68 -2.96
CA LEU A 250 -9.89 -24.48 -3.76
C LEU A 250 -9.30 -25.66 -2.99
N THR A 251 -8.98 -25.46 -1.71
CA THR A 251 -8.23 -26.43 -0.89
C THR A 251 -9.07 -27.11 0.18
N GLY A 252 -10.37 -26.79 0.27
CA GLY A 252 -11.21 -27.15 1.40
C GLY A 252 -11.30 -28.64 1.71
N SER A 253 -11.20 -29.51 0.70
CA SER A 253 -11.17 -30.97 0.86
C SER A 253 -9.88 -31.50 1.50
N LEU A 254 -8.82 -30.70 1.55
CA LEU A 254 -7.56 -31.02 2.20
C LEU A 254 -7.50 -30.51 3.64
N LEU A 255 -8.43 -29.63 4.04
CA LEU A 255 -8.44 -29.00 5.36
C LEU A 255 -9.13 -29.89 6.39
N ALA A 256 -8.54 -30.00 7.58
CA ALA A 256 -9.07 -30.82 8.67
C ALA A 256 -10.34 -30.20 9.27
N PRO A 257 -11.28 -31.00 9.80
CA PRO A 257 -12.50 -30.49 10.46
C PRO A 257 -12.21 -29.46 11.57
N ASN A 258 -11.16 -29.70 12.37
CA ASN A 258 -10.74 -28.81 13.45
C ASN A 258 -10.38 -27.38 12.97
N PHE A 259 -9.89 -27.24 11.73
CA PHE A 259 -9.63 -25.92 11.14
C PHE A 259 -10.93 -25.11 11.01
N TYR A 260 -11.98 -25.71 10.44
CA TYR A 260 -13.28 -25.04 10.27
C TYR A 260 -13.91 -24.66 11.61
N GLU A 261 -13.85 -25.57 12.59
CA GLU A 261 -14.36 -25.30 13.95
C GLU A 261 -13.65 -24.12 14.61
N ARG A 262 -12.32 -24.02 14.45
CA ARG A 262 -11.53 -22.90 14.97
C ARG A 262 -11.94 -21.59 14.31
N VAL A 263 -12.00 -21.55 12.99
CA VAL A 263 -12.39 -20.33 12.24
C VAL A 263 -13.81 -19.89 12.62
N LEU A 264 -14.77 -20.83 12.70
CA LEU A 264 -16.15 -20.51 13.08
C LEU A 264 -16.28 -20.05 14.53
N ARG A 265 -15.46 -20.58 15.45
CA ARG A 265 -15.39 -20.11 16.84
C ARG A 265 -14.88 -18.68 16.90
N ASP A 266 -13.82 -18.37 16.17
CA ASP A 266 -13.24 -17.03 16.13
C ASP A 266 -14.22 -16.02 15.54
N LEU A 267 -14.94 -16.39 14.48
CA LEU A 267 -15.99 -15.56 13.87
C LEU A 267 -17.18 -15.29 14.79
N LYS A 268 -17.46 -16.18 15.75
CA LYS A 268 -18.52 -15.97 16.75
C LYS A 268 -18.11 -15.05 17.89
N ASN A 269 -16.81 -14.96 18.18
CA ASN A 269 -16.32 -14.20 19.32
C ASN A 269 -16.26 -12.67 19.08
N GLU A 270 -16.62 -12.20 17.87
CA GLU A 270 -16.76 -10.80 17.42
C GLU A 270 -15.55 -9.87 17.61
N LYS A 271 -14.48 -10.29 18.29
CA LYS A 271 -13.23 -9.53 18.50
C LYS A 271 -12.29 -9.52 17.30
N LEU A 272 -12.80 -9.76 16.10
CA LEU A 272 -12.00 -9.79 14.89
C LEU A 272 -11.84 -8.39 14.34
N LEU A 273 -10.63 -8.09 13.86
CA LEU A 273 -10.32 -6.77 13.27
C LEU A 273 -11.03 -6.53 11.94
N ILE A 274 -11.51 -7.61 11.32
CA ILE A 274 -12.40 -7.57 10.17
C ILE A 274 -13.73 -6.86 10.46
N SER A 275 -14.08 -6.73 11.75
CA SER A 275 -15.28 -6.05 12.24
C SER A 275 -15.03 -4.58 12.60
N ILE A 276 -13.79 -4.06 12.47
CA ILE A 276 -13.49 -2.67 12.82
C ILE A 276 -14.25 -1.69 11.92
N VAL A 277 -14.33 -2.01 10.63
CA VAL A 277 -15.02 -1.17 9.66
C VAL A 277 -16.47 -1.66 9.57
N GLU A 278 -17.39 -0.81 10.03
CA GLU A 278 -18.81 -1.04 9.83
C GLU A 278 -19.13 -1.00 8.33
N GLU A 279 -20.02 -1.87 7.87
CA GLU A 279 -20.48 -1.82 6.48
C GLU A 279 -21.21 -0.51 6.23
N GLN A 280 -20.82 0.20 5.18
CA GLN A 280 -21.41 1.49 4.81
C GLN A 280 -22.73 1.33 4.02
N ASP A 281 -22.99 0.15 3.45
CA ASP A 281 -24.15 -0.11 2.59
C ASP A 281 -25.06 -1.19 3.18
N ASP A 282 -26.30 -0.80 3.51
CA ASP A 282 -27.34 -1.68 4.07
C ASP A 282 -27.71 -2.85 3.15
N LEU A 283 -27.45 -2.73 1.84
CA LEU A 283 -27.68 -3.79 0.86
C LEU A 283 -26.55 -4.80 0.82
N LEU A 284 -25.38 -4.44 1.36
CA LEU A 284 -24.25 -5.33 1.45
C LEU A 284 -24.35 -6.22 2.67
N LYS A 285 -23.94 -7.47 2.45
CA LYS A 285 -23.88 -8.44 3.51
C LYS A 285 -22.63 -8.19 4.37
N PRO A 286 -22.74 -8.17 5.71
CA PRO A 286 -21.58 -8.01 6.59
C PRO A 286 -20.45 -9.00 6.31
N LYS A 287 -19.21 -8.51 6.29
CA LYS A 287 -17.97 -9.29 6.07
C LYS A 287 -17.92 -10.58 6.88
N ILE A 288 -18.25 -10.50 8.17
CA ILE A 288 -18.27 -11.67 9.08
C ILE A 288 -19.29 -12.70 8.63
N LEU A 289 -20.50 -12.26 8.27
CA LEU A 289 -21.57 -13.16 7.82
C LEU A 289 -21.23 -13.76 6.45
N PHE A 290 -20.63 -12.98 5.55
CA PHE A 290 -20.13 -13.46 4.27
C PHE A 290 -19.09 -14.58 4.46
N LEU A 291 -18.06 -14.30 5.25
CA LEU A 291 -16.98 -15.24 5.53
C LEU A 291 -17.51 -16.50 6.23
N LYS A 292 -18.37 -16.36 7.24
CA LYS A 292 -18.97 -17.47 7.98
C LYS A 292 -19.73 -18.44 7.07
N GLU A 293 -20.57 -17.94 6.17
CA GLU A 293 -21.30 -18.79 5.22
C GLU A 293 -20.37 -19.52 4.25
N LYS A 294 -19.30 -18.86 3.78
CA LYS A 294 -18.30 -19.50 2.92
C LYS A 294 -17.57 -20.63 3.64
N ILE A 295 -17.18 -20.42 4.90
CA ILE A 295 -16.52 -21.43 5.73
C ILE A 295 -17.47 -22.63 6.00
N ILE A 296 -18.74 -22.39 6.33
CA ILE A 296 -19.74 -23.47 6.53
C ILE A 296 -19.94 -24.28 5.24
N THR A 297 -20.06 -23.58 4.11
CA THR A 297 -20.23 -24.24 2.79
C THR A 297 -19.03 -25.11 2.46
N ALA A 298 -17.82 -24.62 2.69
CA ALA A 298 -16.59 -25.38 2.46
C ALA A 298 -16.46 -26.59 3.41
N GLN A 299 -16.85 -26.43 4.68
CA GLN A 299 -16.88 -27.54 5.65
C GLN A 299 -17.84 -28.65 5.20
N ALA A 300 -19.05 -28.30 4.76
CA ALA A 300 -20.03 -29.27 4.26
C ALA A 300 -19.51 -30.03 3.03
N LYS A 301 -18.87 -29.32 2.10
CA LYS A 301 -18.22 -29.94 0.93
C LYS A 301 -17.12 -30.93 1.36
N ALA A 302 -16.26 -30.54 2.29
CA ALA A 302 -15.18 -31.39 2.79
C ALA A 302 -15.70 -32.69 3.40
N LEU A 303 -16.75 -32.61 4.23
CA LEU A 303 -17.41 -33.78 4.81
C LEU A 303 -18.01 -34.70 3.74
N SER A 304 -18.78 -34.15 2.79
CA SER A 304 -19.41 -34.94 1.71
C SER A 304 -18.41 -35.61 0.75
N GLY A 305 -17.21 -35.03 0.59
CA GLY A 305 -16.13 -35.60 -0.22
C GLY A 305 -15.35 -36.70 0.48
N SER A 306 -15.42 -36.75 1.81
CA SER A 306 -14.75 -37.77 2.64
C SER A 306 -15.44 -39.13 2.50
N ASP A 307 -16.77 -39.12 2.35
CA ASP A 307 -17.62 -40.31 2.21
C ASP A 307 -17.47 -41.03 0.86
N LYS A 308 -16.79 -40.42 -0.14
CA LYS A 308 -16.59 -41.00 -1.47
C LYS A 308 -15.24 -41.71 -1.67
N LYS A 309 -14.40 -41.81 -0.62
CA LYS A 309 -13.09 -42.47 -0.66
C LYS A 309 -13.06 -43.82 0.09
N VAL A 310 -14.19 -44.52 0.13
CA VAL A 310 -14.30 -45.92 0.61
C VAL A 310 -14.47 -46.85 -0.58
#